data_AF-D5RC59-F1
#
_entry.id   AF-D5RC59-F1
#
_cell.length_a   1.000
_cell.length_b   1.000
_cell.length_c   1.000
_cell.angle_alpha   90.00
_cell.angle_beta   90.00
_cell.angle_gamma   90.00
#
_symmetry.space_group_name_H-M   'P 1'
#
loop_
_entity.id
_entity.type
_entity.pdbx_description
1 polymer ?
#
loop_
_entity_poly.entity_id
_entity_poly.type
_entity_poly.pdbx_seq_one_letter_code
_entity_poly.pdbx_strand_id
1 'polypeptide(L)'
;MELIILTNISIILSLCLILIFINKLEEEKELSLKTIIVTIIIILFIVNCAYYLAEHKSSLLFHFNIFIIVAYIILIITGLFLAISKSKTSYLKYILFGILFLIVPVYAIMMMAVGAMPI
;
A
#
# COMPACT_ATOMS: atom_id res chain seq x y z
N MET A 1 -13.33 -0.72 -14.64
CA MET A 1 -12.61 0.57 -14.63
C MET A 1 -12.42 1.08 -13.21
N GLU A 2 -13.44 1.02 -12.36
CA GLU A 2 -13.36 1.46 -10.95
C GLU A 2 -12.30 0.68 -10.14
N LEU A 3 -12.20 -0.63 -10.36
CA LEU A 3 -11.28 -1.52 -9.63
C LEU A 3 -9.78 -1.22 -9.85
N ILE A 4 -9.39 -0.85 -11.08
CA ILE A 4 -8.00 -0.45 -11.38
C ILE A 4 -7.69 0.91 -10.75
N ILE A 5 -8.64 1.85 -10.74
CA ILE A 5 -8.48 3.14 -10.08
C ILE A 5 -8.27 2.94 -8.57
N LEU A 6 -9.11 2.12 -7.93
CA LEU A 6 -9.03 1.84 -6.50
C LEU A 6 -7.72 1.13 -6.12
N THR A 7 -7.26 0.20 -6.96
CA THR A 7 -5.96 -0.47 -6.77
C THR A 7 -4.81 0.52 -6.92
N ASN A 8 -4.85 1.41 -7.92
CA ASN A 8 -3.85 2.47 -8.10
C ASN A 8 -3.81 3.43 -6.90
N ILE A 9 -4.96 3.83 -6.35
CA ILE A 9 -5.04 4.63 -5.12
C ILE A 9 -4.39 3.87 -3.95
N SER A 10 -4.72 2.58 -3.79
CA SER A 10 -4.14 1.74 -2.73
C SER A 10 -2.61 1.65 -2.84
N ILE A 11 -2.08 1.51 -4.05
CA ILE A 11 -0.63 1.48 -4.31
C ILE A 11 0.02 2.81 -3.94
N ILE A 12 -0.55 3.95 -4.36
CA ILE A 12 -0.02 5.28 -4.03
C ILE A 12 0.06 5.46 -2.52
N LEU A 13 -1.05 5.21 -1.82
CA LEU A 13 -1.13 5.38 -0.37
C LEU A 13 -0.15 4.46 0.37
N SER A 14 -0.05 3.20 -0.08
CA SER A 14 0.88 2.21 0.50
C SER A 14 2.33 2.62 0.31
N LEU A 15 2.74 2.95 -0.91
CA LEU A 15 4.11 3.36 -1.21
C LEU A 15 4.50 4.65 -0.50
N CYS A 16 3.63 5.66 -0.51
CA CYS A 16 3.85 6.89 0.26
C CYS A 16 4.12 6.59 1.74
N LEU A 17 3.26 5.79 2.36
CA LEU A 17 3.38 5.48 3.78
C LEU A 17 4.65 4.68 4.08
N ILE A 18 4.94 3.65 3.28
CA ILE A 18 6.12 2.79 3.44
C ILE A 18 7.41 3.59 3.26
N LEU A 19 7.50 4.42 2.21
CA LEU A 19 8.69 5.23 1.95
C LEU A 19 8.95 6.24 3.06
N ILE A 20 7.91 6.92 3.57
CA ILE A 20 8.05 7.85 4.70
C ILE A 20 8.43 7.09 5.97
N PHE A 21 7.88 5.89 6.19
CA PHE A 21 8.22 5.04 7.33
C PHE A 21 9.69 4.61 7.31
N ILE A 22 10.19 4.14 6.17
CA ILE A 22 11.60 3.75 5.96
C ILE A 22 12.51 4.97 6.11
N ASN A 23 12.14 6.11 5.50
CA ASN A 23 12.87 7.36 5.65
C ASN A 23 13.02 7.77 7.13
N LYS A 24 11.97 7.56 7.94
CA LYS A 24 12.01 7.83 9.38
C LYS A 24 12.87 6.84 10.15
N LEU A 25 12.97 5.58 9.69
CA LEU A 25 13.83 4.56 10.27
C LEU A 25 15.31 4.87 10.10
N GLU A 26 15.71 5.40 8.95
CA GLU A 26 17.12 5.59 8.62
C GLU A 26 17.78 6.76 9.36
N GLU A 27 17.02 7.66 10.02
CA GLU A 27 17.44 8.80 10.87
C GLU A 27 18.56 9.75 10.33
N GLU A 28 19.19 9.43 9.19
CA GLU A 28 20.41 10.07 8.67
C GLU A 28 20.27 10.67 7.27
N LYS A 29 19.29 10.27 6.45
CA LYS A 29 19.05 10.85 5.12
C LYS A 29 17.58 11.01 4.82
N GLU A 30 17.12 12.26 4.75
CA GLU A 30 15.77 12.58 4.30
C GLU A 30 15.63 12.28 2.80
N LEU A 31 14.81 11.27 2.48
CA LEU A 31 14.45 10.90 1.11
C LEU A 31 13.80 12.11 0.42
N SER A 32 14.43 12.61 -0.65
CA SER A 32 13.92 13.79 -1.35
C SER A 32 12.52 13.51 -1.90
N LEU A 33 11.61 14.49 -1.80
CA LEU A 33 10.27 14.41 -2.38
C LEU A 33 10.30 13.99 -3.85
N LYS A 34 11.29 14.48 -4.61
CA LYS A 34 11.52 14.10 -6.00
C LYS A 34 11.75 12.61 -6.15
N THR A 35 12.60 12.01 -5.32
CA THR A 35 12.87 10.57 -5.34
C THR A 35 11.61 9.77 -5.00
N ILE A 36 10.87 10.16 -3.95
CA ILE A 36 9.61 9.51 -3.56
C ILE A 36 8.61 9.51 -4.73
N ILE A 37 8.38 10.67 -5.33
CA ILE A 37 7.44 10.83 -6.45
C ILE A 37 7.88 9.99 -7.65
N VAL A 38 9.15 10.03 -8.03
CA VAL A 38 9.69 9.23 -9.14
C VAL A 38 9.51 7.74 -8.89
N THR A 39 9.81 7.26 -7.68
CA THR A 39 9.61 5.84 -7.32
C THR A 39 8.15 5.44 -7.42
N ILE A 40 7.22 6.25 -6.92
CA ILE A 40 5.77 5.97 -7.02
C ILE A 40 5.32 5.90 -8.47
N ILE A 41 5.75 6.84 -9.31
CA ILE A 41 5.41 6.87 -10.74
C ILE A 41 5.92 5.61 -11.45
N ILE A 42 7.17 5.21 -11.19
CA ILE A 42 7.76 4.01 -11.81
C ILE A 42 6.98 2.75 -11.40
N ILE A 43 6.66 2.59 -10.11
CA ILE A 43 5.92 1.42 -9.64
C ILE A 43 4.49 1.40 -10.20
N LEU A 44 3.81 2.56 -10.21
CA LEU A 44 2.49 2.68 -10.84
C LEU A 44 2.54 2.29 -12.31
N PHE A 45 3.55 2.76 -13.04
CA PHE A 45 3.72 2.40 -14.44
C PHE A 45 3.86 0.89 -14.63
N ILE A 46 4.73 0.24 -13.84
CA ILE A 46 4.92 -1.22 -13.88
C ILE A 46 3.63 -1.98 -13.59
N VAL A 47 2.91 -1.59 -12.52
CA VAL A 47 1.65 -2.26 -12.13
C VAL A 47 0.59 -2.09 -13.21
N ASN A 48 0.48 -0.89 -13.79
CA ASN A 48 -0.49 -0.65 -14.87
C ASN A 48 -0.09 -1.43 -16.14
N CYS A 49 1.19 -1.50 -16.50
CA CYS A 49 1.66 -2.37 -17.59
C CYS A 49 1.32 -3.84 -17.35
N ALA A 50 1.60 -4.36 -16.16
CA ALA A 50 1.26 -5.74 -15.78
C ALA A 50 -0.25 -6.00 -15.90
N TYR A 51 -1.08 -5.04 -15.48
CA TYR A 51 -2.54 -5.13 -15.61
C TYR A 51 -3.00 -5.13 -17.08
N TYR A 52 -2.44 -4.29 -17.93
CA TYR A 52 -2.84 -4.22 -19.34
C TYR A 52 -2.44 -5.47 -20.12
N LEU A 53 -1.30 -6.09 -19.77
CA LEU A 53 -0.76 -7.28 -20.42
C LEU A 53 -1.33 -8.59 -19.88
N ALA A 54 -1.95 -8.60 -18.70
CA ALA A 54 -2.47 -9.82 -18.10
C ALA A 54 -3.76 -10.31 -18.75
N GLU A 55 -3.83 -11.64 -18.98
CA GLU A 55 -5.04 -12.32 -19.44
C GLU A 55 -6.14 -12.28 -18.35
N HIS A 56 -5.77 -12.53 -17.09
CA HIS A 56 -6.69 -12.54 -15.95
C HIS A 56 -6.58 -11.28 -15.09
N LYS A 57 -7.03 -10.16 -15.66
CA LYS A 57 -6.96 -8.82 -15.06
C LYS A 57 -7.52 -8.72 -13.63
N SER A 58 -8.70 -9.30 -13.39
CA SER A 58 -9.33 -9.28 -12.06
C SER A 58 -8.50 -10.03 -11.01
N SER A 59 -8.00 -11.22 -11.38
CA SER A 59 -7.15 -12.02 -10.49
C SER A 59 -5.86 -11.27 -10.12
N LEU A 60 -5.21 -10.65 -11.10
CA LEU A 60 -4.00 -9.87 -10.85
C LEU A 60 -4.25 -8.68 -9.90
N LEU A 61 -5.36 -7.95 -10.06
CA LEU A 61 -5.75 -6.89 -9.13
C LEU A 61 -6.03 -7.42 -7.72
N PHE A 62 -6.68 -8.58 -7.60
CA PHE A 62 -6.91 -9.24 -6.32
C PHE A 62 -5.59 -9.51 -5.58
N HIS A 63 -4.61 -10.06 -6.29
CA HIS A 63 -3.30 -10.38 -5.71
C HIS A 63 -2.54 -9.11 -5.28
N PHE A 64 -2.59 -8.03 -6.07
CA PHE A 64 -1.99 -6.75 -5.66
C PHE A 64 -2.62 -6.18 -4.39
N ASN A 65 -3.95 -6.20 -4.28
CA ASN A 65 -4.62 -5.69 -3.08
C ASN A 65 -4.31 -6.54 -1.84
N ILE A 66 -4.19 -7.87 -1.98
CA ILE A 66 -3.70 -8.74 -0.89
C ILE A 66 -2.29 -8.36 -0.47
N PHE A 67 -1.37 -8.19 -1.42
CA PHE A 67 0.01 -7.81 -1.12
C PHE A 67 0.09 -6.49 -0.35
N ILE A 68 -0.75 -5.51 -0.72
CA ILE A 68 -0.85 -4.24 0.00
C ILE A 68 -1.34 -4.42 1.44
N ILE A 69 -2.35 -5.26 1.66
CA ILE A 69 -2.84 -5.57 3.02
C ILE A 69 -1.72 -6.20 3.86
N VAL A 70 -1.00 -7.17 3.30
CA VAL A 70 0.14 -7.81 3.98
C VAL A 70 1.21 -6.77 4.33
N ALA A 71 1.54 -5.86 3.40
CA ALA A 71 2.50 -4.80 3.66
C ALA A 71 2.06 -3.87 4.81
N TYR A 72 0.76 -3.52 4.90
CA TYR A 72 0.25 -2.74 6.02
C TYR A 72 0.32 -3.50 7.34
N ILE A 73 0.02 -4.80 7.36
CA ILE A 73 0.15 -5.62 8.57
C ILE A 73 1.59 -5.60 9.07
N ILE A 74 2.57 -5.80 8.18
CA ILE A 74 3.99 -5.75 8.52
C ILE A 74 4.37 -4.36 9.07
N LEU A 75 3.89 -3.29 8.44
CA LEU A 75 4.15 -1.92 8.89
C LEU A 75 3.57 -1.67 10.29
N ILE A 76 2.34 -2.11 10.56
CA ILE A 76 1.69 -1.96 11.86
C ILE A 76 2.46 -2.71 12.94
N ILE A 77 2.83 -3.97 12.69
CA ILE A 77 3.61 -4.78 13.64
C ILE A 77 4.97 -4.13 13.91
N THR A 78 5.67 -3.70 12.87
CA THR A 78 6.99 -3.04 12.99
C THR A 78 6.86 -1.72 13.75
N GLY A 79 5.85 -0.91 13.43
CA GLY A 79 5.56 0.33 14.12
C GLY A 79 5.25 0.12 15.60
N LEU A 80 4.48 -0.93 15.94
CA LEU A 80 4.15 -1.28 17.32
C LEU A 80 5.40 -1.70 18.10
N PHE A 81 6.24 -2.54 17.49
CA PHE A 81 7.50 -2.94 18.08
C PHE A 81 8.40 -1.73 18.38
N LEU A 82 8.53 -0.78 17.45
CA LEU A 82 9.33 0.42 17.65
C LEU A 82 8.75 1.37 18.71
N ALA A 83 7.43 1.53 18.74
CA ALA A 83 6.75 2.36 19.72
C ALA A 83 6.92 1.81 21.15
N ILE A 84 6.76 0.49 21.33
CA ILE A 84 6.84 -0.17 22.64
C ILE A 84 8.30 -0.39 23.04
N SER A 85 9.08 -1.09 22.21
CA SER A 85 10.43 -1.54 22.58
C SER A 85 11.46 -0.42 22.60
N LYS A 86 11.31 0.61 21.76
CA LYS A 86 12.27 1.72 21.67
C LYS A 86 11.70 3.04 22.16
N SER A 87 10.50 3.04 22.77
CA SER A 87 9.77 4.25 23.21
C SER A 87 9.61 5.33 22.12
N LYS A 88 9.71 4.97 20.84
CA LYS A 88 9.61 5.92 19.74
C LYS A 88 8.14 6.17 19.40
N THR A 89 7.45 6.95 20.23
CA THR A 89 6.02 7.25 20.09
C THR A 89 5.65 7.92 18.76
N SER A 90 6.62 8.60 18.11
CA SER A 90 6.44 9.17 16.77
C SER A 90 6.04 8.16 15.69
N TYR A 91 6.21 6.85 15.94
CA TYR A 91 5.79 5.79 15.01
C TYR A 91 4.29 5.45 15.10
N LEU A 92 3.58 5.87 16.15
CA LEU A 92 2.14 5.65 16.32
C LEU A 92 1.32 6.26 15.18
N LYS A 93 1.76 7.39 14.62
CA LYS A 93 1.10 8.00 13.46
C LYS A 93 1.10 7.07 12.24
N TYR A 94 2.16 6.29 12.02
CA TYR A 94 2.24 5.38 10.88
C TYR A 94 1.32 4.17 11.07
N ILE A 95 1.16 3.69 12.32
CA ILE A 95 0.16 2.66 12.64
C ILE A 95 -1.24 3.20 12.34
N LEU A 96 -1.55 4.43 12.79
CA LEU A 96 -2.85 5.05 12.54
C LEU A 96 -3.15 5.18 11.04
N PHE A 97 -2.18 5.70 10.26
CA PHE A 97 -2.32 5.78 8.81
C PHE A 97 -2.41 4.41 8.14
N GLY A 98 -1.65 3.42 8.62
CA GLY A 98 -1.70 2.04 8.11
C GLY A 98 -3.09 1.44 8.28
N ILE A 99 -3.71 1.60 9.46
CA ILE A 99 -5.09 1.15 9.72
C ILE A 99 -6.08 1.93 8.84
N LEU A 100 -5.93 3.25 8.76
CA LEU A 100 -6.82 4.11 7.98
C LEU A 100 -6.81 3.74 6.49
N PHE A 101 -5.63 3.52 5.91
CA PHE A 101 -5.49 3.23 4.49
C PHE A 101 -5.83 1.78 4.14
N LEU A 102 -5.87 0.88 5.12
CA LEU A 102 -6.28 -0.53 4.93
C LEU A 102 -7.71 -0.66 4.38
N ILE A 103 -8.55 0.35 4.59
CA ILE A 103 -9.92 0.38 4.08
C ILE A 103 -9.99 0.28 2.55
N VAL A 104 -9.01 0.87 1.84
CA VAL A 104 -9.03 0.96 0.38
C VAL A 104 -8.82 -0.41 -0.30
N PRO A 105 -7.74 -1.17 0.01
CA PRO A 105 -7.54 -2.49 -0.58
C PRO A 105 -8.58 -3.51 -0.08
N VAL A 106 -9.08 -3.39 1.16
CA VAL A 106 -10.18 -4.24 1.65
C VAL A 106 -11.45 -3.98 0.84
N TYR A 107 -11.81 -2.72 0.62
CA TYR A 107 -12.96 -2.37 -0.20
C TYR A 107 -12.80 -2.89 -1.64
N ALA A 108 -11.59 -2.82 -2.21
CA ALA A 108 -11.31 -3.37 -3.54
C ALA A 108 -11.56 -4.88 -3.60
N ILE A 109 -11.10 -5.64 -2.60
CA ILE A 109 -11.32 -7.08 -2.51
C ILE A 109 -12.82 -7.40 -2.35
N MET A 110 -13.53 -6.65 -1.52
CA MET A 110 -14.98 -6.84 -1.35
C MET A 110 -15.73 -6.65 -2.68
N MET A 111 -15.41 -5.59 -3.43
CA MET A 111 -16.00 -5.35 -4.74
C MET A 111 -15.71 -6.49 -5.74
N MET A 112 -14.50 -7.07 -5.70
CA MET A 112 -14.16 -8.24 -6.52
C MET A 112 -14.95 -9.49 -6.10
N ALA A 113 -15.09 -9.72 -4.80
CA ALA A 113 -15.81 -10.87 -4.26
C ALA A 113 -17.31 -10.82 -4.59
N VAL A 114 -17.93 -9.64 -4.45
CA VAL A 114 -19.35 -9.43 -4.82
C VAL A 114 -19.55 -9.61 -6.33
N GLY A 115 -18.64 -9.06 -7.15
CA GLY A 115 -18.71 -9.22 -8.61
C GLY A 115 -18.50 -10.65 -9.11
N ALA A 116 -18.00 -11.57 -8.26
CA ALA A 116 -17.80 -12.98 -8.59
C ALA A 116 -18.98 -13.87 -8.16
N MET A 117 -19.99 -13.34 -7.46
CA MET A 117 -21.17 -14.11 -7.09
C MET A 117 -22.07 -14.37 -8.31
N PRO A 118 -22.56 -15.60 -8.51
CA PRO A 118 -23.58 -15.86 -9.52
C PRO A 118 -24.88 -15.12 -9.12
N ILE A 119 -25.47 -14.42 -10.10
CA ILE A 119 -26.80 -13.79 -9.98
C ILE A 119 -27.88 -14.87 -9.94
#